data_AF-A0A7X0TYB6-F1
#
_entry.id   AF-A0A7X0TYB6-F1
#
_cell.length_a   1.000
_cell.length_b   1.000
_cell.length_c   1.000
_cell.angle_alpha   90.00
_cell.angle_beta   90.00
_cell.angle_gamma   90.00
#
_symmetry.space_group_name_H-M   'P 1'
#
loop_
_entity.id
_entity.type
_entity.pdbx_description
1 polymer ?
#
loop_
_entity_poly.entity_id
_entity_poly.type
_entity_poly.pdbx_seq_one_letter_code
_entity_poly.pdbx_strand_id
1 'polypeptide(L)'
;MAQDDTSAHLVEVFKALANPVRLQVLQWLRDPEAHFPVETGIADPHEVGVCVSHIQAKLGLAQSTVSAYMASLERAGLVRSTRVGKWTHYQRDEERISRLVDVLGRSL
;
A
#
# COMPACT_ATOMS: atom_id res chain seq x y z
N MET A 1 28.27 6.63 4.99
CA MET A 1 27.18 7.42 4.37
C MET A 1 25.89 6.60 4.11
N ALA A 2 25.83 5.28 4.38
CA ALA A 2 24.63 4.45 4.11
C ALA A 2 23.69 4.24 5.31
N GLN A 3 24.15 4.52 6.54
CA GLN A 3 23.38 4.29 7.78
C GLN A 3 22.27 5.35 8.00
N ASP A 4 22.55 6.60 7.62
CA ASP A 4 21.60 7.72 7.79
C ASP A 4 20.40 7.64 6.85
N ASP A 5 20.61 7.14 5.63
CA ASP A 5 19.57 7.02 4.60
C ASP A 5 18.57 5.89 4.95
N THR A 6 19.07 4.80 5.53
CA THR A 6 18.23 3.69 6.00
C THR A 6 17.35 4.12 7.18
N SER A 7 17.92 4.86 8.14
CA SER A 7 17.18 5.35 9.31
C SER A 7 16.10 6.36 8.91
N ALA A 8 16.41 7.28 7.99
CA ALA A 8 15.43 8.22 7.45
C ALA A 8 14.30 7.50 6.72
N HIS A 9 14.61 6.47 5.93
CA HIS A 9 13.60 5.67 5.25
C HIS A 9 12.68 4.91 6.22
N LEU A 10 13.23 4.29 7.28
CA LEU A 10 12.44 3.63 8.32
C LEU A 10 11.48 4.61 9.01
N VAL A 11 11.94 5.81 9.31
CA VAL A 11 11.09 6.87 9.88
C VAL A 11 9.92 7.21 8.95
N GLU A 12 10.15 7.29 7.64
CA GLU A 12 9.06 7.51 6.67
C GLU A 12 8.07 6.35 6.61
N VAL A 13 8.54 5.10 6.72
CA VAL A 13 7.67 3.91 6.83
C VAL A 13 6.82 3.99 8.09
N PHE A 14 7.40 4.27 9.25
CA PHE A 14 6.65 4.41 10.49
C PHE A 14 5.66 5.57 10.43
N LYS A 15 6.05 6.72 9.87
CA LYS A 15 5.12 7.85 9.64
C LYS A 15 3.98 7.45 8.72
N ALA A 16 4.21 6.61 7.71
CA ALA A 16 3.16 6.09 6.83
C ALA A 16 2.21 5.13 7.57
N LEU A 17 2.74 4.28 8.45
CA LEU A 17 1.96 3.32 9.24
C LEU A 17 1.26 3.96 10.44
N ALA A 18 1.74 5.10 10.96
CA ALA A 18 1.17 5.84 12.08
C ALA A 18 -0.15 6.57 11.75
N ASN A 19 -0.98 5.97 10.90
CA ASN A 19 -2.36 6.39 10.67
C ASN A 19 -3.23 5.13 10.54
N PRO A 20 -4.31 5.05 11.33
CA PRO A 20 -5.14 3.85 11.40
C PRO A 20 -5.76 3.48 10.05
N VAL A 21 -6.13 4.47 9.24
CA VAL A 21 -6.73 4.25 7.91
C VAL A 21 -5.70 3.67 6.94
N ARG A 22 -4.47 4.21 6.92
CA ARG A 22 -3.40 3.69 6.06
C ARG A 22 -3.03 2.26 6.43
N LEU A 23 -2.94 1.97 7.73
CA LEU A 23 -2.68 0.61 8.22
C LEU A 23 -3.82 -0.33 7.84
N GLN A 24 -5.08 0.11 7.95
CA GLN A 24 -6.25 -0.66 7.58
C GLN A 24 -6.28 -0.98 6.09
N VAL A 25 -5.94 -0.02 5.22
CA VAL A 25 -5.82 -0.31 3.77
C VAL A 25 -4.73 -1.33 3.51
N LEU A 26 -3.57 -1.24 4.17
CA LEU A 26 -2.51 -2.24 4.05
C LEU A 26 -2.93 -3.64 4.49
N GLN A 27 -3.77 -3.74 5.53
CA GLN A 27 -4.35 -5.00 5.98
C GLN A 27 -5.33 -5.55 4.95
N TRP A 28 -6.17 -4.69 4.35
CA TRP A 28 -7.08 -5.11 3.29
C TRP A 28 -6.35 -5.53 2.02
N LEU A 29 -5.26 -4.86 1.67
CA LEU A 29 -4.41 -5.23 0.53
C LEU A 29 -3.59 -6.50 0.76
N ARG A 30 -3.52 -7.00 2.00
CA ARG A 30 -2.94 -8.32 2.31
C ARG A 30 -3.83 -9.46 1.84
N ASP A 31 -5.14 -9.27 1.92
CA ASP A 31 -6.15 -10.24 1.48
C ASP A 31 -7.24 -9.51 0.67
N PRO A 32 -6.91 -9.10 -0.57
CA PRO A 32 -7.82 -8.32 -1.38
C PRO A 32 -9.09 -9.10 -1.74
N GLU A 33 -9.03 -10.42 -1.84
CA GLU A 33 -10.17 -11.30 -2.14
C GLU A 33 -11.18 -11.33 -0.99
N ALA A 34 -10.72 -11.39 0.27
CA ALA A 34 -11.62 -11.36 1.42
C ALA A 34 -12.21 -9.97 1.70
N HIS A 35 -11.57 -8.91 1.20
CA HIS A 35 -11.90 -7.53 1.58
C HIS A 35 -12.52 -6.68 0.47
N PHE A 36 -12.30 -6.98 -0.81
CA PHE A 36 -12.88 -6.23 -1.91
C PHE A 36 -13.72 -7.16 -2.79
N PRO A 37 -14.86 -6.68 -3.32
CA PRO A 37 -15.61 -7.43 -4.32
C PRO A 37 -14.72 -7.55 -5.56
N VAL A 38 -14.06 -8.69 -5.72
CA VAL A 38 -13.42 -9.09 -6.96
C VAL A 38 -14.54 -9.48 -7.91
N GLU A 39 -15.18 -8.49 -8.53
CA GLU A 39 -16.05 -8.79 -9.66
C GLU A 39 -15.16 -9.23 -10.83
N THR A 40 -15.28 -10.53 -11.13
CA THR A 40 -14.77 -11.21 -12.32
C THR A 40 -14.93 -10.35 -13.58
N GLY A 41 -13.85 -9.78 -14.13
CA GLY A 41 -13.90 -9.33 -15.52
C GLY A 41 -12.94 -8.27 -16.03
N ILE A 42 -12.21 -7.51 -15.20
CA ILE A 42 -11.41 -6.37 -15.74
C ILE A 42 -9.89 -6.55 -15.63
N ALA A 43 -9.38 -7.22 -14.60
CA ALA A 43 -8.01 -7.74 -14.51
C ALA A 43 -7.88 -8.54 -13.20
N ASP A 44 -6.98 -9.52 -13.18
CA ASP A 44 -6.79 -10.40 -12.02
C ASP A 44 -6.28 -9.60 -10.81
N PRO A 45 -6.97 -9.58 -9.65
CA PRO A 45 -6.52 -8.85 -8.46
C PRO A 45 -5.15 -9.28 -7.96
N HIS A 46 -4.74 -10.52 -8.25
CA HIS A 46 -3.40 -11.01 -7.94
C HIS A 46 -2.33 -10.42 -8.86
N GLU A 47 -2.71 -10.00 -10.06
CA GLU A 47 -1.79 -9.51 -11.09
C GLU A 47 -1.71 -7.98 -11.15
N VAL A 48 -2.80 -7.28 -10.83
CA VAL A 48 -2.86 -5.81 -10.91
C VAL A 48 -3.21 -5.10 -9.60
N GLY A 49 -3.77 -5.79 -8.60
CA GLY A 49 -4.19 -5.22 -7.33
C GLY A 49 -5.60 -4.61 -7.32
N VAL A 50 -5.90 -3.83 -6.28
CA VAL A 50 -7.22 -3.26 -6.03
C VAL A 50 -7.33 -1.86 -6.60
N CYS A 51 -8.38 -1.60 -7.39
CA CYS A 51 -8.64 -0.27 -7.94
C CYS A 51 -8.85 0.77 -6.83
N VAL A 52 -8.27 1.96 -7.00
CA VAL A 52 -8.44 3.10 -6.08
C VAL A 52 -9.90 3.42 -5.79
N SER A 53 -10.81 3.20 -6.75
CA SER A 53 -12.26 3.40 -6.58
C SER A 53 -12.87 2.43 -5.57
N HIS A 54 -12.42 1.17 -5.53
CA HIS A 54 -12.89 0.19 -4.54
C HIS A 54 -12.37 0.53 -3.14
N ILE A 55 -11.11 0.96 -3.03
CA ILE A 55 -10.52 1.44 -1.77
C ILE A 55 -11.31 2.66 -1.27
N GLN A 56 -11.60 3.60 -2.17
CA GLN A 56 -12.40 4.79 -1.86
C GLN A 56 -13.80 4.43 -1.39
N ALA A 57 -14.51 3.55 -2.10
CA ALA A 57 -15.85 3.11 -1.73
C ALA A 57 -15.87 2.42 -0.36
N LYS A 58 -14.85 1.59 -0.07
CA LYS A 58 -14.73 0.89 1.22
C LYS A 58 -14.39 1.82 2.38
N LEU A 59 -13.56 2.83 2.13
CA LEU A 59 -13.18 3.84 3.12
C LEU A 59 -14.28 4.87 3.37
N GLY A 60 -15.18 5.10 2.41
CA GLY A 60 -16.16 6.18 2.48
C GLY A 60 -15.53 7.58 2.48
N LEU A 61 -14.30 7.71 1.98
CA LEU A 61 -13.53 8.95 1.96
C LEU A 61 -13.49 9.58 0.56
N ALA A 62 -13.07 10.84 0.49
CA ALA A 62 -12.84 11.53 -0.77
C ALA A 62 -11.65 10.92 -1.53
N GLN A 63 -11.73 10.89 -2.87
CA GLN A 63 -10.69 10.33 -3.74
C GLN A 63 -9.31 10.99 -3.50
N SER A 64 -9.28 12.30 -3.28
CA SER A 64 -8.06 13.05 -2.98
C SER A 64 -7.37 12.57 -1.69
N THR A 65 -8.15 12.28 -0.64
CA THR A 65 -7.66 11.75 0.63
C THR A 65 -7.08 10.35 0.45
N VAL A 66 -7.81 9.47 -0.25
CA VAL A 66 -7.35 8.11 -0.53
C VAL A 66 -6.09 8.10 -1.39
N SER A 67 -6.04 8.94 -2.43
CA SER A 67 -4.85 9.11 -3.26
C SER A 67 -3.64 9.59 -2.45
N ALA A 68 -3.82 10.56 -1.56
CA ALA A 68 -2.74 11.04 -0.68
C ALA A 68 -2.24 9.95 0.28
N TYR A 69 -3.15 9.11 0.79
CA TYR A 69 -2.80 7.95 1.62
C TYR A 69 -2.03 6.91 0.83
N MET A 70 -2.49 6.56 -0.37
CA MET A 70 -1.83 5.58 -1.23
C MET A 70 -0.46 6.07 -1.68
N ALA A 71 -0.34 7.34 -2.08
CA ALA A 71 0.95 7.96 -2.41
C ALA A 71 1.92 7.96 -1.22
N SER A 72 1.42 8.08 0.01
CA SER A 72 2.27 7.98 1.22
C SER A 72 2.75 6.55 1.47
N LEU A 73 1.88 5.55 1.26
CA LEU A 73 2.25 4.14 1.35
C LEU A 73 3.23 3.73 0.25
N GLU A 74 3.06 4.26 -0.95
CA GLU A 74 3.93 4.02 -2.11
C GLU A 74 5.31 4.66 -1.91
N ARG A 75 5.36 5.90 -1.41
CA ARG A 75 6.62 6.55 -1.02
C ARG A 75 7.36 5.79 0.08
N ALA A 76 6.63 5.18 1.02
CA ALA A 76 7.18 4.29 2.03
C ALA A 76 7.58 2.90 1.48
N GLY A 77 7.27 2.59 0.22
CA GLY A 77 7.58 1.31 -0.40
C GLY A 77 6.73 0.13 0.11
N LEU A 78 5.58 0.40 0.72
CA LEU A 78 4.69 -0.62 1.29
C LEU A 78 3.69 -1.16 0.26
N VAL A 79 3.39 -0.36 -0.77
CA VAL A 79 2.47 -0.72 -1.86
C VAL A 79 3.09 -0.35 -3.21
N ARG A 80 2.71 -1.07 -4.26
CA ARG A 80 2.98 -0.70 -5.65
C ARG A 80 1.70 -0.18 -6.29
N SER A 81 1.84 0.86 -7.10
CA SER A 81 0.76 1.33 -7.98
C SER A 81 0.95 0.75 -9.38
N THR A 82 -0.13 0.23 -9.96
CA THR A 82 -0.17 -0.31 -11.32
C THR A 82 -1.28 0.41 -12.07
N ARG A 83 -0.93 1.11 -13.15
CA ARG A 83 -1.92 1.80 -13.98
C ARG A 83 -2.48 0.83 -15.02
N VAL A 84 -3.78 0.55 -14.93
CA VAL A 84 -4.49 -0.34 -15.85
C VAL A 84 -5.58 0.48 -16.55
N GLY A 85 -5.35 0.81 -17.81
CA GLY A 85 -6.23 1.67 -18.59
C GLY A 85 -6.39 3.07 -17.98
N LYS A 86 -7.63 3.40 -17.56
CA LYS A 86 -7.97 4.69 -16.94
C LYS A 86 -7.80 4.72 -15.42
N TRP A 87 -7.56 3.57 -14.79
CA TRP A 87 -7.62 3.44 -13.33
C TRP A 87 -6.26 3.04 -12.75
N THR A 88 -5.97 3.53 -11.54
CA THR A 88 -4.78 3.14 -10.78
C THR A 88 -5.17 2.07 -9.78
N HIS A 89 -4.46 0.96 -9.82
CA HIS A 89 -4.62 -0.16 -8.91
C HIS A 89 -3.45 -0.16 -7.92
N TYR A 90 -3.72 -0.57 -6.69
CA TYR A 90 -2.73 -0.67 -5.64
C TYR A 90 -2.66 -2.10 -5.14
N GLN A 91 -1.44 -2.61 -4.99
CA GLN A 91 -1.18 -3.91 -4.39
C GLN A 91 -0.10 -3.77 -3.31
N ARG A 92 -0.15 -4.66 -2.33
CA ARG A 92 0.87 -4.70 -1.28
C ARG A 92 2.19 -5.22 -1.86
N ASP A 93 3.29 -4.57 -1.49
CA ASP A 93 4.63 -4.99 -1.90
C ASP A 93 5.25 -5.90 -0.83
N GLU A 94 4.93 -7.20 -0.88
CA GLU A 94 5.45 -8.15 0.12
C GLU A 94 6.98 -8.27 0.09
N GLU A 95 7.63 -8.12 -1.07
CA GLU A 95 9.09 -8.18 -1.17
C GLU A 95 9.76 -6.99 -0.46
N ARG A 96 9.21 -5.77 -0.62
CA ARG A 96 9.73 -4.59 0.09
C ARG A 96 9.42 -4.65 1.57
N ILE A 97 8.22 -5.11 1.94
CA ILE A 97 7.85 -5.27 3.35
C ILE A 97 8.75 -6.29 4.03
N SER A 98 9.02 -7.44 3.40
CA SER A 98 9.95 -8.44 3.94
C SER A 98 11.35 -7.85 4.14
N ARG A 99 11.87 -7.11 3.15
CA ARG A 99 13.16 -6.42 3.28
C ARG A 99 13.17 -5.39 4.41
N LEU A 100 12.09 -4.63 4.57
CA LEU A 100 11.94 -3.67 5.67
C LEU A 100 11.94 -4.37 7.03
N VAL A 101 11.23 -5.49 7.17
CA VAL A 101 11.20 -6.29 8.40
C VAL A 101 12.59 -6.86 8.71
N ASP A 102 13.32 -7.34 7.71
CA ASP A 102 14.69 -7.84 7.88
C ASP A 102 15.65 -6.74 8.34
N VAL A 103 15.55 -5.55 7.74
CA VAL A 103 16.35 -4.38 8.15
C VAL A 103 16.00 -3.96 9.57
N LEU A 104 14.71 -3.91 9.91
CA LEU A 104 14.22 -3.59 11.24
C LEU A 104 14.76 -4.57 12.29
N GLY A 105 14.65 -5.88 12.04
CA GLY A 105 15.14 -6.91 12.95
C GLY A 105 16.67 -6.98 13.09
N ARG A 106 17.42 -6.32 12.20
CA ARG A 106 18.88 -6.14 12.33
C ARG A 106 19.27 -4.83 13.02
N SER A 107 18.39 -3.84 12.99
CA SER A 107 18.65 -2.49 13.48
C SER A 107 18.14 -2.25 14.91
N LEU A 108 17.25 -3.10 15.40
CA LEU A 108 16.66 -3.10 16.75
C LEU A 108 17.02 -4.40 17.46
#